data_AF-A0A0R2C4J9-F1
#
_entry.id   AF-A0A0R2C4J9-F1
#
_cell.length_a   1.000
_cell.length_b   1.000
_cell.length_c   1.000
_cell.angle_alpha   90.00
_cell.angle_beta   90.00
_cell.angle_gamma   90.00
#
_symmetry.space_group_name_H-M   'P 1'
#
loop_
_entity.id
_entity.type
_entity.pdbx_description
1 polymer ?
#
loop_
_entity_poly.entity_id
_entity_poly.type
_entity_poly.pdbx_seq_one_letter_code
_entity_poly.pdbx_strand_id
1 'polypeptide(L)'
;MIIKPSNTCAVVIVHGKSEYCIVEHIKSKMRLPIEIYGKKNGQKSIQIEALPNILNNEVFRSKKSLQNKYPAIDFKKDFKIFTVMDIDDVHDNSVKTNYIDGKISNISNGWQKKFLYPIYFKENLEDVLKDAHIWYALTDNDKRSYIKVFPVEHNGEISYEDRKDIEEFEAKMEKSKKTNFDRLLKYCISHAPKFKKNNKYY
;
A
#
# COMPACT_ATOMS: atom_id res chain seq x y z
N MET A 1 19.20 -20.31 -14.55
CA MET A 1 19.18 -18.84 -14.72
C MET A 1 18.78 -18.22 -13.38
N ILE A 2 19.67 -17.49 -12.73
CA ILE A 2 19.34 -16.74 -11.51
C ILE A 2 18.57 -15.50 -11.97
N ILE A 3 17.25 -15.50 -11.79
CA ILE A 3 16.44 -14.30 -11.95
C ILE A 3 16.95 -13.34 -10.86
N LYS A 4 17.58 -12.22 -11.26
CA LYS A 4 17.92 -11.15 -10.31
C LYS A 4 16.66 -10.81 -9.51
N PRO A 5 16.71 -10.72 -8.17
CA PRO A 5 15.55 -10.25 -7.43
C PRO A 5 15.15 -8.88 -7.98
N SER A 6 13.87 -8.73 -8.31
CA SER A 6 13.33 -7.46 -8.76
C SER A 6 13.52 -6.43 -7.65
N ASN A 7 14.09 -5.27 -7.97
CA ASN A 7 14.33 -4.20 -6.99
C ASN A 7 13.02 -3.85 -6.27
N THR A 8 13.09 -3.69 -4.95
CA THR A 8 11.94 -3.25 -4.15
C THR A 8 11.43 -1.91 -4.69
N CYS A 9 10.21 -1.91 -5.22
CA CYS A 9 9.61 -0.72 -5.83
C CYS A 9 8.93 0.16 -4.79
N ALA A 10 8.34 -0.42 -3.74
CA ALA A 10 7.77 0.38 -2.67
C ALA A 10 7.90 -0.23 -1.28
N VAL A 11 7.85 0.66 -0.29
CA VAL A 11 7.53 0.33 1.10
C VAL A 11 6.17 0.94 1.42
N VAL A 12 5.25 0.16 1.98
CA VAL A 12 3.90 0.62 2.35
C VAL A 12 3.75 0.55 3.85
N ILE A 13 3.63 1.70 4.50
CA ILE A 13 3.35 1.82 5.93
C ILE A 13 1.83 1.80 6.10
N VAL A 14 1.30 0.82 6.82
CA VAL A 14 -0.15 0.60 6.95
C VAL A 14 -0.67 0.94 8.34
N HIS A 15 -1.91 1.44 8.43
CA HIS A 15 -2.60 1.71 9.67
C HIS A 15 -2.74 0.44 10.51
N GLY A 16 -3.54 -0.52 10.06
CA GLY A 16 -3.86 -1.73 10.80
C GLY A 16 -3.88 -2.99 9.95
N LYS A 17 -4.68 -3.95 10.38
CA LYS A 17 -4.71 -5.30 9.81
C LYS A 17 -5.45 -5.36 8.47
N SER A 18 -6.53 -4.60 8.33
CA SER A 18 -7.32 -4.56 7.09
C SER A 18 -6.47 -4.01 5.93
N GLU A 19 -5.76 -2.91 6.16
CA GLU A 19 -4.81 -2.29 5.23
C GLU A 19 -3.64 -3.22 4.92
N TYR A 20 -3.13 -3.92 5.93
CA TYR A 20 -2.08 -4.93 5.73
C TYR A 20 -2.55 -6.02 4.75
N CYS A 21 -3.74 -6.59 4.97
CA CYS A 21 -4.29 -7.66 4.14
C CYS A 21 -4.53 -7.22 2.70
N ILE A 22 -5.08 -6.04 2.46
CA ILE A 22 -5.34 -5.56 1.09
C ILE A 22 -4.03 -5.28 0.34
N VAL A 23 -3.03 -4.70 1.00
CA VAL A 23 -1.71 -4.47 0.39
C VAL A 23 -0.98 -5.79 0.13
N GLU A 24 -1.10 -6.77 1.03
CA GLU A 24 -0.54 -8.11 0.84
C GLU A 24 -1.19 -8.86 -0.34
N HIS A 25 -2.51 -8.71 -0.51
CA HIS A 25 -3.23 -9.21 -1.68
C HIS A 25 -2.73 -8.56 -2.98
N ILE A 26 -2.67 -7.22 -3.05
CA ILE A 26 -2.18 -6.51 -4.24
C ILE A 26 -0.74 -6.93 -4.56
N LYS A 27 0.13 -6.95 -3.54
CA LYS A 27 1.53 -7.39 -3.65
C LYS A 27 1.62 -8.79 -4.26
N SER A 28 0.87 -9.74 -3.71
CA SER A 28 0.93 -11.14 -4.15
C SER A 28 0.35 -11.31 -5.54
N LYS A 29 -0.85 -10.79 -5.80
CA LYS A 29 -1.58 -10.88 -7.07
C LYS A 29 -0.79 -10.28 -8.24
N MET A 30 -0.08 -9.17 -8.01
CA MET A 30 0.72 -8.49 -9.03
C MET A 30 2.21 -8.87 -9.01
N ARG A 31 2.62 -9.82 -8.16
CA ARG A 31 4.03 -10.26 -7.97
C ARG A 31 5.01 -9.10 -7.78
N LEU A 32 4.58 -8.07 -7.04
CA LEU A 32 5.36 -6.86 -6.86
C LEU A 32 6.37 -7.02 -5.72
N PRO A 33 7.61 -6.51 -5.90
CA PRO A 33 8.58 -6.43 -4.82
C PRO A 33 8.23 -5.23 -3.91
N ILE A 34 7.16 -5.38 -3.13
CA ILE A 34 6.71 -4.39 -2.15
C ILE A 34 6.99 -4.91 -0.74
N GLU A 35 7.46 -4.04 0.13
CA GLU A 35 7.62 -4.32 1.56
C GLU A 35 6.52 -3.63 2.35
N ILE A 36 5.91 -4.35 3.31
CA ILE A 36 4.82 -3.81 4.14
C ILE A 36 5.39 -3.56 5.53
N TYR A 37 5.19 -2.35 6.04
CA TYR A 37 5.55 -1.95 7.39
C TYR A 37 4.28 -1.67 8.20
N GLY A 38 3.99 -2.52 9.17
CA GLY A 38 2.92 -2.28 10.15
C GLY A 38 3.38 -2.69 11.54
N LYS A 39 2.92 -2.02 12.59
CA LYS A 39 3.26 -2.43 13.97
C LYS A 39 2.70 -3.83 14.22
N LYS A 40 3.56 -4.77 14.59
CA LYS A 40 3.22 -6.20 14.73
C LYS A 40 2.47 -6.74 13.51
N ASN A 41 2.93 -6.43 12.29
CA ASN A 41 2.30 -6.84 11.03
C ASN A 41 0.81 -6.43 10.93
N GLY A 42 0.52 -5.19 11.34
CA GLY A 42 -0.83 -4.60 11.30
C GLY A 42 -1.70 -4.94 12.51
N GLN A 43 -1.25 -5.77 13.46
CA GLN A 43 -2.03 -6.08 14.68
C GLN A 43 -2.17 -4.88 15.63
N LYS A 44 -1.36 -3.85 15.47
CA LYS A 44 -1.49 -2.60 16.21
C LYS A 44 -1.60 -1.43 15.22
N SER A 45 -2.60 -0.60 15.44
CA SER A 45 -2.81 0.60 14.64
C SER A 45 -1.64 1.58 14.72
N ILE A 46 -1.30 2.18 13.58
CA ILE A 46 -0.43 3.35 13.48
C ILE A 46 -1.34 4.54 13.17
N GLN A 47 -1.36 5.53 14.08
CA GLN A 47 -2.06 6.79 13.84
C GLN A 47 -1.23 7.74 12.98
N ILE A 48 -1.90 8.69 12.31
CA ILE A 48 -1.26 9.68 11.44
C ILE A 48 -0.28 10.55 12.23
N GLU A 49 -0.65 10.94 13.45
CA GLU A 49 0.20 11.71 14.37
C GLU A 49 1.48 10.96 14.76
N ALA A 50 1.49 9.62 14.66
CA ALA A 50 2.66 8.81 14.94
C ALA A 50 3.60 8.67 13.73
N LEU A 51 3.18 9.04 12.52
CA LEU A 51 4.00 8.94 11.30
C LEU A 51 5.35 9.66 11.40
N PRO A 52 5.48 10.87 11.98
CA PRO A 52 6.78 11.51 12.18
C PRO A 52 7.76 10.64 12.98
N ASN A 53 7.26 9.99 14.04
CA ASN A 53 8.06 9.08 14.86
C ASN A 53 8.44 7.81 14.11
N ILE A 54 7.52 7.24 13.31
CA ILE A 54 7.82 6.09 12.44
C ILE A 54 8.88 6.46 11.42
N LEU A 55 8.75 7.63 10.77
CA LEU A 55 9.65 8.07 9.71
C LEU A 55 11.02 8.52 10.24
N ASN A 56 11.16 8.69 11.55
CA ASN A 56 12.44 8.96 12.24
C ASN A 56 12.97 7.75 13.02
N ASN A 57 12.35 6.58 12.91
CA ASN A 57 12.82 5.38 13.62
C ASN A 57 14.10 4.80 12.99
N GLU A 58 14.61 3.72 13.58
CA GLU A 58 15.83 3.06 13.12
C GLU A 58 15.84 2.61 11.64
N VAL A 59 14.66 2.33 11.07
CA VAL A 59 14.44 1.88 9.69
C VAL A 59 14.41 3.08 8.74
N PHE A 60 13.65 4.12 9.05
CA PHE A 60 13.36 5.21 8.11
C PHE A 60 14.25 6.46 8.30
N ARG A 61 14.98 6.58 9.41
CA ARG A 61 15.83 7.75 9.72
C ARG A 61 16.85 8.10 8.64
N SER A 62 17.28 7.14 7.81
CA SER A 62 18.26 7.37 6.74
C SER A 62 18.06 6.42 5.56
N LYS A 63 18.51 6.82 4.36
CA LYS A 63 18.56 5.94 3.18
C LYS A 63 19.30 4.63 3.47
N LYS A 64 20.44 4.73 4.17
CA LYS A 64 21.27 3.58 4.53
C LYS A 64 20.52 2.64 5.49
N SER A 65 19.84 3.19 6.51
CA SER A 65 18.98 2.41 7.39
C SER A 65 17.92 1.64 6.62
N LEU A 66 17.23 2.31 5.69
CA LEU A 66 16.17 1.66 4.93
C LEU A 66 16.71 0.58 4.01
N GLN A 67 17.83 0.83 3.33
CA GLN A 67 18.52 -0.17 2.50
C GLN A 67 19.10 -1.32 3.33
N ASN A 68 19.57 -1.09 4.55
CA ASN A 68 19.99 -2.17 5.44
C ASN A 68 18.82 -3.09 5.79
N LYS A 69 17.63 -2.52 6.01
CA LYS A 69 16.42 -3.30 6.28
C LYS A 69 15.89 -3.99 5.02
N TYR A 70 15.95 -3.31 3.89
CA TYR A 70 15.44 -3.77 2.59
C TYR A 70 16.51 -3.61 1.50
N PRO A 71 17.45 -4.59 1.39
CA PRO A 71 18.63 -4.47 0.53
C PRO A 71 18.36 -4.34 -0.97
N ALA A 72 17.18 -4.77 -1.42
CA ALA A 72 16.78 -4.69 -2.83
C ALA A 72 16.27 -3.29 -3.25
N ILE A 73 16.19 -2.32 -2.34
CA ILE A 73 15.82 -0.93 -2.68
C ILE A 73 16.93 -0.26 -3.48
N ASP A 74 16.55 0.27 -4.64
CA ASP A 74 17.39 1.11 -5.49
C ASP A 74 16.77 2.50 -5.65
N PHE A 75 17.29 3.48 -4.91
CA PHE A 75 16.81 4.87 -4.94
C PHE A 75 17.06 5.60 -6.28
N LYS A 76 17.76 4.99 -7.24
CA LYS A 76 17.91 5.53 -8.60
C LYS A 76 16.74 5.13 -9.52
N LYS A 77 15.95 4.12 -9.13
CA LYS A 77 14.72 3.73 -9.82
C LYS A 77 13.51 4.43 -9.23
N ASP A 78 12.35 4.24 -9.86
CA ASP A 78 11.07 4.73 -9.33
C ASP A 78 10.71 3.95 -8.06
N PHE A 79 11.13 4.48 -6.92
CA PHE A 79 10.86 3.95 -5.59
C PHE A 79 9.91 4.88 -4.84
N LYS A 80 8.92 4.34 -4.12
CA LYS A 80 7.97 5.13 -3.31
C LYS A 80 7.78 4.55 -1.91
N ILE A 81 7.52 5.42 -0.94
CA ILE A 81 7.06 5.10 0.39
C ILE A 81 5.61 5.55 0.50
N PHE A 82 4.68 4.62 0.50
CA PHE A 82 3.27 4.93 0.72
C PHE A 82 2.96 4.86 2.21
N THR A 83 2.07 5.72 2.67
CA THR A 83 1.42 5.57 3.98
C THR A 83 -0.07 5.36 3.70
N VAL A 84 -0.67 4.28 4.18
CA VAL A 84 -2.09 3.95 3.98
C VAL A 84 -2.76 4.04 5.34
N MET A 85 -3.54 5.11 5.55
CA MET A 85 -4.08 5.46 6.86
C MET A 85 -5.56 5.80 6.84
N ASP A 86 -6.24 5.40 7.90
CA ASP A 86 -7.55 5.91 8.27
C ASP A 86 -7.41 7.32 8.85
N ILE A 87 -8.43 8.17 8.67
CA ILE A 87 -8.42 9.57 9.12
C ILE A 87 -9.55 9.90 10.12
N ASP A 88 -10.32 8.90 10.54
CA ASP A 88 -11.40 9.03 11.53
C ASP A 88 -10.89 9.44 12.91
N ASP A 89 -9.74 8.89 13.34
CA ASP A 89 -9.16 9.09 14.68
C ASP A 89 -8.09 10.20 14.74
N VAL A 90 -8.17 11.20 13.85
CA VAL A 90 -7.22 12.35 13.84
C VAL A 90 -7.84 13.53 14.57
N HIS A 91 -7.27 13.91 15.72
CA HIS A 91 -7.81 14.99 16.54
C HIS A 91 -7.46 16.39 16.01
N ASP A 92 -6.30 16.54 15.37
CA ASP A 92 -5.84 17.82 14.83
C ASP A 92 -6.26 17.97 13.36
N ASN A 93 -7.20 18.88 13.11
CA ASN A 93 -7.70 19.18 11.75
C ASN A 93 -6.60 19.64 10.78
N SER A 94 -5.54 20.30 11.26
CA SER A 94 -4.41 20.69 10.43
C SER A 94 -3.60 19.47 9.98
N VAL A 95 -3.42 18.48 10.88
CA VAL A 95 -2.78 17.19 10.56
C VAL A 95 -3.61 16.43 9.53
N LYS A 96 -4.93 16.36 9.74
CA LYS A 96 -5.87 15.72 8.81
C LYS A 96 -5.81 16.35 7.42
N THR A 97 -5.92 17.69 7.35
CA THR A 97 -5.90 18.43 6.08
C THR A 97 -4.57 18.25 5.35
N ASN A 98 -3.44 18.38 6.06
CA ASN A 98 -2.12 18.16 5.48
C ASN A 98 -2.00 16.76 4.88
N TYR A 99 -2.51 15.73 5.58
CA TYR A 99 -2.44 14.35 5.11
C TYR A 99 -3.26 14.10 3.83
N ILE A 100 -4.49 14.64 3.78
CA ILE A 100 -5.33 14.61 2.58
C ILE A 100 -4.65 15.33 1.40
N ASP A 101 -3.96 16.45 1.68
CA ASP A 101 -3.18 17.21 0.71
C ASP A 101 -1.86 16.52 0.29
N GLY A 102 -1.60 15.30 0.76
CA GLY A 102 -0.42 14.53 0.41
C GLY A 102 0.84 14.90 1.19
N LYS A 103 0.70 15.55 2.35
CA LYS A 103 1.81 15.96 3.24
C LYS A 103 1.70 15.29 4.60
N ILE A 104 2.83 15.01 5.24
CA ILE A 104 2.84 14.52 6.63
C ILE A 104 3.30 15.68 7.52
N SER A 105 2.46 16.07 8.48
CA SER A 105 2.78 17.12 9.46
C SER A 105 4.05 16.79 10.23
N ASN A 106 4.76 17.81 10.71
CA ASN A 106 6.00 17.66 11.50
C ASN A 106 7.14 16.93 10.79
N ILE A 107 7.11 16.86 9.44
CA ILE A 107 8.24 16.45 8.61
C ILE A 107 8.76 17.69 7.87
N SER A 108 9.60 18.44 8.58
CA SER A 108 10.15 19.70 8.07
C SER A 108 11.17 19.44 6.96
N ASN A 109 12.16 18.55 7.19
CA ASN A 109 13.22 18.22 6.23
C ASN A 109 13.75 16.79 6.42
N GLY A 110 13.81 15.99 5.36
CA GLY A 110 14.32 14.62 5.41
C GLY A 110 14.42 13.97 4.04
N TRP A 111 15.35 13.03 3.88
CA TRP A 111 15.59 12.34 2.61
C TRP A 111 14.34 11.61 2.08
N GLN A 112 13.48 11.15 2.99
CA GLN A 112 12.26 10.41 2.72
C GLN A 112 11.16 11.27 2.08
N LYS A 113 11.19 12.60 2.28
CA LYS A 113 10.11 13.52 1.84
C LYS A 113 9.80 13.40 0.35
N LYS A 114 10.83 13.24 -0.48
CA LYS A 114 10.67 13.09 -1.94
C LYS A 114 10.12 11.73 -2.38
N PHE A 115 10.04 10.77 -1.47
CA PHE A 115 9.54 9.43 -1.71
C PHE A 115 8.19 9.19 -1.04
N LEU A 116 7.67 10.11 -0.23
CA LEU A 116 6.44 9.90 0.55
C LEU A 116 5.19 10.21 -0.26
N TYR A 117 4.23 9.27 -0.24
CA TYR A 117 2.94 9.37 -0.90
C TYR A 117 1.82 8.95 0.07
N PRO A 118 1.20 9.91 0.77
CA PRO A 118 0.06 9.64 1.63
C PRO A 118 -1.16 9.13 0.88
N ILE A 119 -1.75 8.07 1.42
CA ILE A 119 -3.00 7.47 1.00
C ILE A 119 -3.95 7.48 2.20
N TYR A 120 -5.13 8.05 2.01
CA TYR A 120 -6.12 8.15 3.07
C TYR A 120 -7.37 7.31 2.78
N PHE A 121 -8.01 6.86 3.85
CA PHE A 121 -9.40 6.44 3.88
C PHE A 121 -10.18 7.40 4.77
N LYS A 122 -11.21 8.05 4.22
CA LYS A 122 -11.85 9.23 4.84
C LYS A 122 -12.46 8.95 6.21
N GLU A 123 -12.98 7.76 6.41
CA GLU A 123 -13.36 7.26 7.73
C GLU A 123 -12.41 6.10 8.02
N ASN A 124 -12.63 4.98 7.34
CA ASN A 124 -11.78 3.77 7.38
C ASN A 124 -11.86 3.01 6.04
N LEU A 125 -11.09 1.93 5.91
CA LEU A 125 -11.13 1.06 4.71
C LEU A 125 -12.53 0.49 4.46
N GLU A 126 -13.25 0.01 5.48
CA GLU A 126 -14.57 -0.60 5.33
C GLU A 126 -15.57 0.37 4.65
N ASP A 127 -15.55 1.64 5.02
CA ASP A 127 -16.41 2.69 4.46
C ASP A 127 -16.08 3.03 3.00
N VAL A 128 -14.83 2.83 2.60
CA VAL A 128 -14.36 2.97 1.21
C VAL A 128 -14.77 1.74 0.38
N LEU A 129 -14.61 0.54 0.93
CA LEU A 129 -15.06 -0.70 0.27
C LEU A 129 -16.58 -0.70 0.04
N LYS A 130 -17.34 -0.25 1.04
CA LYS A 130 -18.79 -0.06 0.93
C LYS A 130 -19.16 0.92 -0.18
N ASP A 131 -18.48 2.07 -0.26
CA ASP A 131 -18.67 3.09 -1.31
C ASP A 131 -18.38 2.54 -2.71
N ALA A 132 -17.42 1.62 -2.81
CA ALA A 132 -17.02 0.96 -4.05
C ALA A 132 -17.86 -0.28 -4.40
N HIS A 133 -18.90 -0.60 -3.63
CA HIS A 133 -19.68 -1.84 -3.76
C HIS A 133 -18.80 -3.11 -3.76
N ILE A 134 -17.80 -3.13 -2.88
CA ILE A 134 -16.96 -4.30 -2.58
C ILE A 134 -17.37 -4.82 -1.22
N TRP A 135 -17.28 -6.14 -1.01
CA TRP A 135 -17.57 -6.72 0.30
C TRP A 135 -16.68 -6.08 1.38
N TYR A 136 -17.27 -5.82 2.55
CA TYR A 136 -16.60 -5.21 3.69
C TYR A 136 -17.07 -5.87 4.99
N ALA A 137 -16.22 -5.82 6.02
CA ALA A 137 -16.54 -6.34 7.34
C ALA A 137 -17.54 -5.41 8.06
N LEU A 138 -18.58 -5.98 8.68
CA LEU A 138 -19.53 -5.22 9.51
C LEU A 138 -19.08 -5.14 10.97
N THR A 139 -18.31 -6.13 11.42
CA THR A 139 -17.75 -6.22 12.77
C THR A 139 -16.27 -6.55 12.73
N ASP A 140 -15.55 -6.32 13.83
CA ASP A 140 -14.14 -6.73 13.94
C ASP A 140 -13.95 -8.24 13.77
N ASN A 141 -14.95 -9.04 14.17
CA ASN A 141 -14.91 -10.49 13.98
C ASN A 141 -14.96 -10.89 12.50
N ASP A 142 -15.65 -10.10 11.67
CA ASP A 142 -15.79 -10.32 10.23
C ASP A 142 -14.51 -9.98 9.47
N LYS A 143 -13.63 -9.13 10.04
CA LYS A 143 -12.33 -8.77 9.43
C LYS A 143 -11.45 -9.99 9.16
N ARG A 144 -11.67 -11.13 9.85
CA ARG A 144 -11.01 -12.41 9.56
C ARG A 144 -11.32 -12.93 8.14
N SER A 145 -12.47 -12.55 7.57
CA SER A 145 -12.87 -12.91 6.22
C SER A 145 -12.18 -12.09 5.14
N TYR A 146 -11.40 -11.05 5.50
CA TYR A 146 -10.58 -10.35 4.50
C TYR A 146 -9.59 -11.26 3.80
N ILE A 147 -9.11 -12.32 4.45
CA ILE A 147 -8.24 -13.31 3.80
C ILE A 147 -8.98 -14.05 2.67
N LYS A 148 -10.31 -14.11 2.71
CA LYS A 148 -11.14 -14.72 1.65
C LYS A 148 -11.44 -13.74 0.52
N VAL A 149 -11.65 -12.46 0.84
CA VAL A 149 -11.97 -11.41 -0.14
C VAL A 149 -10.71 -10.90 -0.84
N PHE A 150 -9.60 -10.86 -0.11
CA PHE A 150 -8.29 -10.45 -0.56
C PHE A 150 -7.29 -11.60 -0.33
N PRO A 151 -7.40 -12.72 -1.07
CA PRO A 151 -6.56 -13.89 -0.90
C PRO A 151 -5.10 -13.60 -1.26
N VAL A 152 -4.17 -14.18 -0.52
CA VAL A 152 -2.73 -14.04 -0.82
C VAL A 152 -2.31 -15.18 -1.72
N GLU A 153 -1.88 -14.85 -2.94
CA GLU A 153 -1.46 -15.84 -3.92
C GLU A 153 0.02 -16.20 -3.71
N HIS A 154 0.32 -17.47 -3.47
CA HIS A 154 1.68 -17.89 -3.16
C HIS A 154 2.47 -18.40 -4.38
N ASN A 155 1.80 -18.84 -5.45
CA ASN A 155 2.43 -19.47 -6.61
C ASN A 155 1.75 -19.07 -7.93
N GLY A 156 2.51 -19.02 -9.03
CA GLY A 156 2.00 -18.82 -10.39
C GLY A 156 2.43 -17.52 -11.07
N GLU A 157 2.42 -17.53 -12.40
CA GLU A 157 2.56 -16.32 -13.21
C GLU A 157 1.34 -15.41 -13.01
N ILE A 158 1.51 -14.09 -13.18
CA ILE A 158 0.37 -13.17 -13.18
C ILE A 158 -0.52 -13.53 -14.36
N SER A 159 -1.79 -13.85 -14.09
CA SER A 159 -2.78 -14.10 -15.14
C SER A 159 -3.37 -12.80 -15.68
N TYR A 160 -3.98 -12.86 -16.86
CA TYR A 160 -4.68 -11.71 -17.43
C TYR A 160 -5.80 -11.24 -16.49
N GLU A 161 -6.49 -12.21 -15.89
CA GLU A 161 -7.56 -12.04 -14.92
C GLU A 161 -7.05 -11.34 -13.65
N ASP A 162 -5.87 -11.72 -13.14
CA ASP A 162 -5.29 -11.08 -11.95
C ASP A 162 -5.10 -9.58 -12.13
N ARG A 163 -4.57 -9.18 -13.28
CA ARG A 163 -4.38 -7.77 -13.60
C ARG A 163 -5.71 -7.06 -13.81
N LYS A 164 -6.64 -7.70 -14.54
CA LYS A 164 -7.96 -7.14 -14.81
C LYS A 164 -8.71 -6.85 -13.51
N ASP A 165 -8.66 -7.76 -12.54
CA ASP A 165 -9.28 -7.56 -11.23
C ASP A 165 -8.70 -6.34 -10.48
N ILE A 166 -7.37 -6.16 -10.55
CA ILE A 166 -6.71 -5.00 -9.93
C ILE A 166 -7.02 -3.70 -10.69
N GLU A 167 -7.13 -3.74 -12.01
CA GLU A 167 -7.55 -2.59 -12.84
C GLU A 167 -9.03 -2.22 -12.59
N GLU A 168 -9.92 -3.19 -12.42
CA GLU A 168 -11.31 -2.94 -12.03
C GLU A 168 -11.40 -2.38 -10.60
N PHE A 169 -10.57 -2.88 -9.69
CA PHE A 169 -10.49 -2.35 -8.33
C PHE A 169 -9.99 -0.91 -8.34
N GLU A 170 -8.94 -0.62 -9.11
CA GLU A 170 -8.40 0.73 -9.30
C GLU A 170 -9.47 1.70 -9.83
N ALA A 171 -10.17 1.32 -10.90
CA ALA A 171 -11.23 2.14 -11.49
C ALA A 171 -12.41 2.42 -10.51
N LYS A 172 -12.66 1.52 -9.54
CA LYS A 172 -13.62 1.77 -8.45
C LYS A 172 -13.08 2.76 -7.43
N MET A 173 -11.82 2.63 -7.03
CA MET A 173 -11.17 3.55 -6.10
C MET A 173 -11.04 4.96 -6.68
N GLU A 174 -10.75 5.09 -7.97
CA GLU A 174 -10.61 6.38 -8.67
C GLU A 174 -11.92 7.20 -8.62
N LYS A 175 -13.07 6.53 -8.64
CA LYS A 175 -14.39 7.18 -8.58
C LYS A 175 -14.79 7.59 -7.16
N SER A 176 -14.16 7.01 -6.13
CA SER A 176 -14.50 7.30 -4.75
C SER A 176 -13.92 8.64 -4.31
N LYS A 177 -14.77 9.49 -3.72
CA LYS A 177 -14.33 10.74 -3.06
C LYS A 177 -13.84 10.51 -1.62
N LYS A 178 -13.84 9.25 -1.16
CA LYS A 178 -13.45 8.88 0.21
C LYS A 178 -11.99 8.42 0.29
N THR A 179 -11.28 8.35 -0.83
CA THR A 179 -9.89 7.88 -0.85
C THR A 179 -9.14 8.41 -2.08
N ASN A 180 -7.83 8.25 -2.05
CA ASN A 180 -6.91 8.38 -3.19
C ASN A 180 -6.12 7.07 -3.43
N PHE A 181 -6.66 5.91 -3.01
CA PHE A 181 -6.02 4.60 -3.11
C PHE A 181 -5.79 4.12 -4.55
N ASP A 182 -6.50 4.70 -5.51
CA ASP A 182 -6.22 4.56 -6.94
C ASP A 182 -4.75 4.88 -7.26
N ARG A 183 -4.13 5.84 -6.56
CA ARG A 183 -2.73 6.21 -6.77
C ARG A 183 -1.76 5.08 -6.47
N LEU A 184 -2.01 4.32 -5.40
CA LEU A 184 -1.19 3.13 -5.09
C LEU A 184 -1.46 2.02 -6.12
N LEU A 185 -2.72 1.79 -6.48
CA LEU A 185 -3.09 0.75 -7.45
C LEU A 185 -2.51 1.03 -8.84
N LYS A 186 -2.61 2.27 -9.35
CA LYS A 186 -1.97 2.71 -10.61
C LYS A 186 -0.46 2.49 -10.58
N TYR A 187 0.20 2.83 -9.47
CA TYR A 187 1.62 2.59 -9.29
C TYR A 187 1.95 1.09 -9.33
N CYS A 188 1.15 0.27 -8.65
CA CYS A 188 1.29 -1.19 -8.67
C CYS A 188 1.11 -1.77 -10.09
N ILE A 189 0.08 -1.36 -10.82
CA ILE A 189 -0.19 -1.80 -12.20
C ILE A 189 0.97 -1.42 -13.13
N SER A 190 1.54 -0.22 -12.99
CA SER A 190 2.64 0.24 -13.85
C SER A 190 3.97 -0.48 -13.56
N HIS A 191 4.15 -1.01 -12.35
CA HIS A 191 5.36 -1.72 -11.92
C HIS A 191 5.26 -3.25 -12.04
N ALA A 192 4.06 -3.76 -12.32
CA ALA A 192 3.85 -5.18 -12.49
C ALA A 192 4.59 -5.71 -13.73
N PRO A 193 5.18 -6.91 -13.66
CA PRO A 193 5.74 -7.59 -14.83
C PRO A 193 4.76 -7.60 -16.01
N LYS A 194 5.26 -7.29 -17.22
CA LYS A 194 4.47 -7.43 -18.44
C LYS A 194 4.22 -8.92 -18.71
N PHE A 195 3.01 -9.25 -19.15
CA PHE A 195 2.68 -10.60 -19.58
C PHE A 195 3.63 -11.07 -20.67
N LYS A 196 4.12 -12.31 -20.56
CA LYS A 196 4.49 -13.06 -21.75
C LYS A 196 3.18 -13.50 -22.39
N LYS A 197 2.81 -12.94 -23.54
CA LYS A 197 1.76 -13.56 -24.38
C LYS A 197 2.23 -14.98 -24.68
N ASN A 198 1.56 -15.98 -24.11
CA ASN A 198 1.68 -17.34 -24.60
C ASN A 198 1.03 -17.37 -25.98
N ASN A 199 1.83 -17.17 -27.03
CA ASN A 199 1.45 -17.58 -28.38
C ASN A 199 1.41 -19.12 -28.39
N LYS A 200 0.31 -19.70 -27.93
CA LYS A 200 -0.04 -21.08 -28.25
C LYS A 200 -1.25 -21.05 -29.18
N TYR A 201 -0.95 -20.79 -30.45
CA TYR A 201 -1.71 -21.35 -31.57
C TYR A 201 -0.88 -22.51 -32.10
N TYR A 202 -1.34 -23.73 -31.87
CA TYR A 202 -1.17 -24.90 -32.72
C TYR A 202 -2.43 -25.74 -32.58
#